data_AF-A0A8H3CV56-F1
#
_entry.id   AF-A0A8H3CV56-F1
#
_cell.length_a   1.000
_cell.length_b   1.000
_cell.length_c   1.000
_cell.angle_alpha   90.00
_cell.angle_beta   90.00
_cell.angle_gamma   90.00
#
_symmetry.space_group_name_H-M   'P 1'
#
loop_
_entity.id
_entity.type
_entity.pdbx_description
1 polymer ?
#
loop_
_entity_poly.entity_id
_entity_poly.type
_entity_poly.pdbx_seq_one_letter_code
_entity_poly.pdbx_strand_id
1 'polypeptide(L)'
;MQDHSEWGPSLNDYSDTFERRIQQSFAEYAKRQDILVSTGAKWVPLSTLETVLAISEHMYQLGFQAGGQIYTQIMASLREYSKIQGGDILKHYYGFICVRHLVHMISLGTVENSKKANAFLTKTPPSTPWTKASEQLSEAALELMFRAVAAEDMVTLFSIMGFVPVNPLVAFKGACDNGLTEEDAWFWIDVLWKSRKSIIFLRSKGLLHGLPVLLFVFYHITQYTNDVPTFQRPWLKIQDLVLRCYLSTTKDSDRQYLRQISQWIQDLVNGPKSPLTLDYQPVDDDDAREVVRAYNTLLSPPIPLSLAPVMLLDISITMFRWVYYMLTNPQPRRPALDELVPSATKAAFERLWLEIDRECDGLMVGARRGYTRMYAMDLIWLLSIYHKKSNNLPSQDALLKILFNLEIYSLIGRILMFVTWETGKHH
;
A
#
# COMPACT_ATOMS: atom_id res chain seq x y z
N MET A 1 20.54 -16.27 -24.05
CA MET A 1 19.24 -15.64 -24.36
C MET A 1 18.18 -16.66 -24.01
N GLN A 2 17.68 -16.64 -22.78
CA GLN A 2 16.73 -17.63 -22.27
C GLN A 2 15.30 -17.26 -22.67
N ASP A 3 14.54 -18.27 -23.07
CA ASP A 3 13.15 -18.24 -23.52
C ASP A 3 12.26 -17.27 -22.72
N HIS A 4 11.94 -16.13 -23.34
CA HIS A 4 10.87 -15.23 -22.88
C HIS A 4 9.48 -15.86 -23.04
N SER A 5 9.35 -17.00 -23.72
CA SER A 5 8.07 -17.62 -24.07
C SER A 5 7.33 -18.18 -22.85
N GLU A 6 8.03 -18.78 -21.88
CA GLU A 6 7.40 -19.41 -20.71
C GLU A 6 6.97 -18.42 -19.61
N TRP A 7 7.69 -17.30 -19.48
CA TRP A 7 7.51 -16.34 -18.36
C TRP A 7 6.74 -15.08 -18.75
N GLY A 8 6.53 -14.90 -20.05
CA GLY A 8 5.77 -13.80 -20.61
C GLY A 8 6.54 -12.47 -20.70
N PRO A 9 5.83 -11.40 -21.09
CA PRO A 9 6.41 -10.08 -21.33
C PRO A 9 7.07 -9.41 -20.11
N SER A 10 7.88 -8.37 -20.39
CA SER A 10 8.46 -7.51 -19.35
C SER A 10 7.42 -6.52 -18.78
N LEU A 11 7.72 -5.90 -17.63
CA LEU A 11 6.85 -4.91 -16.97
C LEU A 11 6.25 -3.86 -17.91
N ASN A 12 7.10 -3.20 -18.70
CA ASN A 12 6.64 -2.15 -19.60
C ASN A 12 5.67 -2.71 -20.66
N ASP A 13 6.03 -3.85 -21.26
CA ASP A 13 5.23 -4.47 -22.33
C ASP A 13 3.89 -5.03 -21.82
N TYR A 14 3.91 -5.67 -20.66
CA TYR A 14 2.69 -6.28 -20.13
C TYR A 14 1.77 -5.23 -19.52
N SER A 15 2.30 -4.14 -18.94
CA SER A 15 1.47 -3.12 -18.30
C SER A 15 0.49 -2.47 -19.27
N ASP A 16 0.86 -2.34 -20.54
CA ASP A 16 0.01 -1.75 -21.59
C ASP A 16 -0.83 -2.81 -22.33
N THR A 17 -0.47 -4.10 -22.25
CA THR A 17 -1.18 -5.18 -22.96
C THR A 17 -2.02 -6.07 -22.07
N PHE A 18 -1.93 -5.92 -20.74
CA PHE A 18 -2.57 -6.80 -19.75
C PHE A 18 -4.06 -6.96 -19.98
N GLU A 19 -4.78 -5.84 -20.09
CA GLU A 19 -6.24 -5.86 -20.24
C GLU A 19 -6.68 -6.65 -21.47
N ARG A 20 -6.01 -6.42 -22.60
CA ARG A 20 -6.29 -7.14 -23.84
C ARG A 20 -6.04 -8.64 -23.69
N ARG A 21 -4.97 -9.04 -23.00
CA ARG A 21 -4.64 -10.47 -22.76
C ARG A 21 -5.72 -11.14 -21.93
N ILE A 22 -6.13 -10.54 -20.81
CA ILE A 22 -7.16 -11.09 -19.94
C ILE A 22 -8.52 -11.19 -20.64
N GLN A 23 -8.91 -10.17 -21.41
CA GLN A 23 -10.14 -10.22 -22.22
C GLN A 23 -10.09 -11.32 -23.28
N GLN A 24 -8.95 -11.52 -23.94
CA GLN A 24 -8.77 -12.59 -24.91
C GLN A 24 -8.89 -13.97 -24.26
N SER A 25 -8.19 -14.20 -23.13
CA SER A 25 -8.29 -15.45 -22.37
C SER A 25 -9.72 -15.73 -21.90
N PHE A 26 -10.46 -14.71 -21.45
CA PHE A 26 -11.87 -14.85 -21.09
C PHE A 26 -12.74 -15.25 -22.30
N ALA A 27 -12.57 -14.56 -23.43
CA ALA A 27 -13.34 -14.83 -24.64
C ALA A 27 -13.08 -16.23 -25.22
N GLU A 28 -11.85 -16.73 -25.09
CA GLU A 28 -11.50 -18.10 -25.47
C GLU A 28 -12.15 -19.12 -24.54
N TYR A 29 -12.09 -18.89 -23.22
CA TYR A 29 -12.78 -19.73 -22.24
C TYR A 29 -14.29 -19.78 -22.48
N ALA A 30 -14.94 -18.63 -22.68
CA ALA A 30 -16.38 -18.55 -22.90
C ALA A 30 -16.85 -19.33 -24.14
N LYS A 31 -15.98 -19.50 -25.15
CA LYS A 31 -16.26 -20.30 -26.35
C LYS A 31 -16.09 -21.80 -26.14
N ARG A 32 -15.14 -22.22 -25.30
CA ARG A 32 -14.78 -23.64 -25.14
C ARG A 32 -15.43 -24.30 -23.93
N GLN A 33 -15.69 -23.55 -22.87
CA GLN A 33 -16.17 -24.05 -21.56
C GLN A 33 -15.32 -25.21 -21.02
N ASP A 34 -14.05 -25.29 -21.40
CA ASP A 34 -13.17 -26.37 -20.97
C ASP A 34 -12.82 -26.23 -19.48
N ILE A 35 -12.85 -27.37 -18.78
CA ILE A 35 -12.45 -27.47 -17.38
C ILE A 35 -10.92 -27.38 -17.31
N LEU A 36 -10.42 -26.43 -16.52
CA LEU A 36 -8.99 -26.31 -16.24
C LEU A 36 -8.54 -27.52 -15.41
N VAL A 37 -7.84 -28.45 -16.05
CA VAL A 37 -7.32 -29.66 -15.41
C VAL A 37 -6.14 -29.30 -14.51
N SER A 38 -6.20 -29.76 -13.27
CA SER A 38 -5.08 -29.80 -12.33
C SER A 38 -3.87 -30.46 -12.98
N THR A 39 -2.83 -29.69 -13.30
CA THR A 39 -1.56 -30.24 -13.76
C THR A 39 -0.76 -30.69 -12.54
N GLY A 40 -0.34 -31.96 -12.47
CA GLY A 40 0.67 -32.46 -11.52
C GLY A 40 2.08 -31.89 -11.76
N ALA A 41 2.17 -30.74 -12.44
CA ALA A 41 3.40 -30.05 -12.78
C ALA A 41 3.90 -29.20 -11.59
N LYS A 42 5.20 -28.93 -11.59
CA LYS A 42 5.87 -28.14 -10.53
C LYS A 42 5.36 -26.68 -10.44
N TRP A 43 4.82 -26.14 -11.54
CA TRP A 43 4.22 -24.80 -11.61
C TRP A 43 3.02 -24.80 -12.55
N VAL A 44 2.10 -23.85 -12.35
CA VAL A 44 0.94 -23.67 -13.21
C VAL A 44 1.37 -23.01 -14.54
N PRO A 45 0.97 -23.54 -15.72
CA PRO A 45 1.28 -22.90 -17.00
C PRO A 45 0.73 -21.47 -17.11
N LEU A 46 1.44 -20.59 -17.82
CA LEU A 46 1.04 -19.18 -17.96
C LEU A 46 -0.36 -19.01 -18.56
N SER A 47 -0.70 -19.76 -19.61
CA SER A 47 -2.03 -19.73 -20.25
C SER A 47 -3.14 -20.17 -19.29
N THR A 48 -2.87 -21.17 -18.44
CA THR A 48 -3.76 -21.60 -17.38
C THR A 48 -3.94 -20.48 -16.36
N LEU A 49 -2.86 -19.82 -15.92
CA LEU A 49 -2.95 -18.68 -15.00
C LEU A 49 -3.77 -17.52 -15.58
N GLU A 50 -3.52 -17.12 -16.83
CA GLU A 50 -4.28 -16.08 -17.52
C GLU A 50 -5.77 -16.43 -17.59
N THR A 51 -6.10 -17.67 -17.97
CA THR A 51 -7.47 -18.13 -18.08
C THR A 51 -8.18 -18.13 -16.74
N VAL A 52 -7.56 -18.67 -15.69
CA VAL A 52 -8.16 -18.68 -14.34
C VAL A 52 -8.35 -17.25 -13.84
N LEU A 53 -7.41 -16.34 -14.12
CA LEU A 53 -7.52 -14.94 -13.67
C LEU A 53 -8.71 -14.29 -14.36
N ALA A 54 -8.78 -14.49 -15.67
CA ALA A 54 -9.85 -13.97 -16.51
C ALA A 54 -11.23 -14.45 -16.04
N ILE A 55 -11.41 -15.74 -15.74
CA ILE A 55 -12.64 -16.29 -15.16
C ILE A 55 -12.96 -15.63 -13.82
N SER A 56 -11.96 -15.51 -12.94
CA SER A 56 -12.13 -14.98 -11.59
C SER A 56 -12.48 -13.49 -11.61
N GLU A 57 -11.85 -12.70 -12.46
CA GLU A 57 -12.14 -11.27 -12.62
C GLU A 57 -13.47 -11.01 -13.35
N HIS A 58 -13.95 -11.97 -14.16
CA HIS A 58 -15.25 -11.94 -14.83
C HIS A 58 -16.34 -12.77 -14.12
N MET A 59 -16.13 -13.14 -12.86
CA MET A 59 -17.08 -13.93 -12.07
C MET A 59 -18.50 -13.32 -12.02
N TYR A 60 -18.64 -12.01 -12.16
CA TYR A 60 -19.94 -11.34 -12.18
C TYR A 60 -20.78 -11.70 -13.42
N GLN A 61 -20.14 -12.22 -14.48
CA GLN A 61 -20.80 -12.74 -15.67
C GLN A 61 -21.12 -14.25 -15.57
N LEU A 62 -20.35 -15.00 -14.76
CA LEU A 62 -20.45 -16.46 -14.65
C LEU A 62 -21.08 -16.95 -13.33
N GLY A 63 -21.29 -16.06 -12.37
CA GLY A 63 -21.57 -16.38 -10.96
C GLY A 63 -20.30 -16.54 -10.13
N PHE A 64 -20.43 -16.42 -8.80
CA PHE A 64 -19.31 -16.71 -7.88
C PHE A 64 -18.97 -18.20 -7.96
N GLN A 65 -17.82 -18.52 -8.54
CA GLN A 65 -17.22 -19.84 -8.45
C GLN A 65 -16.04 -19.74 -7.48
N ALA A 66 -16.11 -20.48 -6.38
CA ALA A 66 -15.03 -20.50 -5.39
C ALA A 66 -13.77 -21.10 -6.03
N GLY A 67 -12.79 -20.25 -6.32
CA GLY A 67 -11.47 -20.64 -6.85
C GLY A 67 -10.57 -21.33 -5.83
N GLY A 68 -11.12 -21.88 -4.74
CA GLY A 68 -10.36 -22.32 -3.57
C GLY A 68 -9.31 -23.39 -3.85
N GLN A 69 -9.52 -24.20 -4.88
CA GLN A 69 -8.63 -25.29 -5.28
C GLN A 69 -7.31 -24.80 -5.90
N ILE A 70 -7.26 -23.56 -6.43
CA ILE A 70 -6.07 -23.07 -7.14
C ILE A 70 -5.13 -22.24 -6.27
N TYR A 71 -5.61 -21.72 -5.13
CA TYR A 71 -4.82 -20.85 -4.26
C TYR A 71 -3.49 -21.50 -3.83
N THR A 72 -3.54 -22.75 -3.34
CA THR A 72 -2.34 -23.48 -2.93
C THR A 72 -1.38 -23.72 -4.10
N GLN A 73 -1.90 -23.95 -5.31
CA GLN A 73 -1.09 -24.16 -6.51
C GLN A 73 -0.41 -22.85 -6.98
N ILE A 74 -1.12 -21.72 -6.93
CA ILE A 74 -0.56 -20.40 -7.26
C ILE A 74 0.48 -19.99 -6.21
N MET A 75 0.20 -20.23 -4.93
CA MET A 75 1.14 -20.03 -3.83
C MET A 75 2.44 -20.82 -4.05
N ALA A 76 2.33 -22.12 -4.33
CA ALA A 76 3.47 -22.97 -4.60
C ALA A 76 4.27 -22.49 -5.83
N SER A 77 3.56 -22.10 -6.90
CA SER A 77 4.18 -21.55 -8.11
C SER A 77 4.92 -20.24 -7.82
N LEU A 78 4.34 -19.35 -7.01
CA LEU A 78 4.97 -18.11 -6.58
C LEU A 78 6.24 -18.37 -5.75
N ARG A 79 6.20 -19.33 -4.82
CA ARG A 79 7.35 -19.74 -4.01
C ARG A 79 8.49 -20.25 -4.89
N GLU A 80 8.21 -21.18 -5.80
CA GLU A 80 9.23 -21.70 -6.71
C GLU A 80 9.76 -20.61 -7.64
N TYR A 81 8.89 -19.78 -8.21
CA TYR A 81 9.29 -18.69 -9.09
C TYR A 81 10.17 -17.64 -8.40
N SER A 82 9.86 -17.32 -7.13
CA SER A 82 10.65 -16.38 -6.33
C SER A 82 12.08 -16.87 -6.09
N LYS A 83 12.30 -18.20 -5.99
CA LYS A 83 13.63 -18.80 -5.87
C LYS A 83 14.44 -18.64 -7.15
N ILE A 84 13.78 -18.66 -8.31
CA ILE A 84 14.42 -18.53 -9.63
C ILE A 84 14.81 -17.07 -9.90
N GLN A 85 13.89 -16.13 -9.70
CA GLN A 85 14.13 -14.72 -10.06
C GLN A 85 14.90 -13.93 -8.99
N GLY A 86 14.98 -14.44 -7.75
CA GLY A 86 15.82 -13.88 -6.68
C GLY A 86 15.53 -12.42 -6.28
N GLY A 87 14.45 -11.81 -6.79
CA GLY A 87 14.24 -10.36 -6.73
C GLY A 87 12.83 -9.91 -7.11
N ASP A 88 12.74 -8.81 -7.86
CA ASP A 88 11.50 -8.09 -8.23
C ASP A 88 10.58 -8.95 -9.12
N ILE A 89 9.75 -9.78 -8.50
CA ILE A 89 8.84 -10.68 -9.21
C ILE A 89 7.77 -9.92 -9.99
N LEU A 90 7.46 -8.69 -9.57
CA LEU A 90 6.46 -7.84 -10.23
C LEU A 90 7.03 -7.24 -11.51
N LYS A 91 8.35 -7.27 -11.74
CA LYS A 91 8.91 -6.91 -13.04
C LYS A 91 8.56 -7.93 -14.14
N HIS A 92 8.20 -9.14 -13.75
CA HIS A 92 7.95 -10.25 -14.64
C HIS A 92 6.47 -10.63 -14.69
N TYR A 93 5.97 -10.87 -15.89
CA TYR A 93 4.54 -11.10 -16.11
C TYR A 93 3.98 -12.28 -15.32
N TYR A 94 4.68 -13.42 -15.30
CA TYR A 94 4.28 -14.60 -14.54
C TYR A 94 4.13 -14.29 -13.04
N GLY A 95 5.14 -13.66 -12.43
CA GLY A 95 5.12 -13.29 -11.02
C GLY A 95 4.00 -12.29 -10.70
N PHE A 96 3.81 -11.31 -11.58
CA PHE A 96 2.71 -10.35 -11.49
C PHE A 96 1.34 -11.04 -11.54
N ILE A 97 1.08 -11.96 -12.48
CA ILE A 97 -0.20 -12.67 -12.56
C ILE A 97 -0.46 -13.48 -11.30
N CYS A 98 0.55 -14.19 -10.79
CA CYS A 98 0.41 -14.93 -9.53
C CYS A 98 -0.02 -13.99 -8.39
N VAL A 99 0.66 -12.85 -8.21
CA VAL A 99 0.29 -11.86 -7.19
C VAL A 99 -1.11 -11.28 -7.45
N ARG A 100 -1.46 -10.97 -8.70
CA ARG A 100 -2.76 -10.40 -9.07
C ARG A 100 -3.91 -11.33 -8.70
N HIS A 101 -3.78 -12.61 -9.04
CA HIS A 101 -4.69 -13.69 -8.65
C HIS A 101 -4.93 -13.74 -7.15
N LEU A 102 -3.82 -13.80 -6.44
CA LEU A 102 -3.75 -13.94 -5.01
C LEU A 102 -4.41 -12.76 -4.28
N VAL A 103 -4.18 -11.53 -4.75
CA VAL A 103 -4.86 -10.31 -4.30
C VAL A 103 -6.37 -10.35 -4.58
N HIS A 104 -6.75 -10.78 -5.78
CA HIS A 104 -8.16 -10.87 -6.20
C HIS A 104 -8.94 -11.89 -5.37
N MET A 105 -8.37 -13.08 -5.14
CA MET A 105 -8.98 -14.14 -4.34
C MET A 105 -9.25 -13.71 -2.89
N ILE A 106 -8.38 -12.89 -2.28
CA ILE A 106 -8.60 -12.37 -0.93
C ILE A 106 -9.77 -11.39 -0.89
N SER A 107 -9.85 -10.50 -1.89
CA SER A 107 -10.99 -9.56 -2.02
C SER A 107 -12.30 -10.33 -2.22
N LEU A 108 -12.25 -11.36 -3.07
CA LEU A 108 -13.36 -12.26 -3.34
C LEU A 108 -13.85 -12.99 -2.08
N GLY A 109 -12.93 -13.68 -1.40
CA GLY A 109 -13.21 -14.45 -0.19
C GLY A 109 -13.78 -13.58 0.93
N THR A 110 -13.37 -12.30 1.01
CA THR A 110 -13.91 -11.33 1.97
C THR A 110 -15.40 -11.07 1.73
N VAL A 111 -15.78 -10.83 0.47
CA VAL A 111 -17.17 -10.57 0.10
C VAL A 111 -18.03 -11.84 0.19
N GLU A 112 -17.45 -13.00 -0.08
CA GLU A 112 -18.12 -14.30 0.08
C GLU A 112 -18.37 -14.66 1.54
N ASN A 113 -17.34 -14.59 2.40
CA ASN A 113 -17.43 -14.92 3.83
C ASN A 113 -18.39 -13.99 4.60
N SER A 114 -18.52 -12.73 4.15
CA SER A 114 -19.49 -11.78 4.70
C SER A 114 -20.94 -12.00 4.21
N LYS A 115 -21.18 -13.02 3.37
CA LYS A 115 -22.46 -13.32 2.71
C LYS A 115 -22.99 -12.14 1.89
N LYS A 116 -22.09 -11.31 1.33
CA LYS A 116 -22.41 -10.15 0.49
C LYS A 116 -22.22 -10.38 -1.01
N ALA A 117 -21.75 -11.56 -1.42
CA ALA A 117 -21.58 -11.96 -2.82
C ALA A 117 -22.80 -11.66 -3.69
N ASN A 118 -23.99 -12.13 -3.31
CA ASN A 118 -25.22 -11.91 -4.10
C ASN A 118 -25.58 -10.42 -4.20
N ALA A 119 -25.38 -9.67 -3.11
CA ALA A 119 -25.63 -8.22 -3.11
C ALA A 119 -24.65 -7.48 -4.01
N PHE A 120 -23.40 -7.93 -4.07
CA PHE A 120 -22.39 -7.42 -5.00
C PHE A 120 -22.78 -7.73 -6.46
N LEU A 121 -23.09 -9.00 -6.79
CA LEU A 121 -23.52 -9.40 -8.13
C LEU A 121 -24.71 -8.60 -8.64
N THR A 122 -25.70 -8.36 -7.78
CA THR A 122 -26.91 -7.60 -8.14
C THR A 122 -26.59 -6.13 -8.48
N LYS A 123 -25.54 -5.55 -7.86
CA LYS A 123 -25.10 -4.18 -8.09
C LYS A 123 -24.14 -4.04 -9.28
N THR A 124 -23.54 -5.14 -9.72
CA THR A 124 -22.53 -5.17 -10.78
C THR A 124 -23.10 -5.87 -12.02
N PRO A 125 -23.72 -5.14 -12.95
CA PRO A 125 -24.34 -5.75 -14.12
C PRO A 125 -23.29 -6.47 -15.00
N PRO A 126 -23.66 -7.55 -15.74
CA PRO A 126 -22.74 -8.28 -16.62
C PRO A 126 -22.04 -7.43 -17.68
N SER A 127 -22.61 -6.27 -18.04
CA SER A 127 -22.02 -5.30 -18.97
C SER A 127 -20.94 -4.40 -18.35
N THR A 128 -20.67 -4.51 -17.04
CA THR A 128 -19.65 -3.69 -16.37
C THR A 128 -18.27 -4.06 -16.90
N PRO A 129 -17.40 -3.09 -17.23
CA PRO A 129 -16.01 -3.38 -17.54
C PRO A 129 -15.33 -4.14 -16.39
N TRP A 130 -14.60 -5.21 -16.68
CA TRP A 130 -14.02 -6.07 -15.64
C TRP A 130 -13.06 -5.33 -14.71
N THR A 131 -12.28 -4.36 -15.21
CA THR A 131 -11.41 -3.49 -14.40
C THR A 131 -12.20 -2.75 -13.33
N LYS A 132 -13.34 -2.18 -13.73
CA LYS A 132 -14.28 -1.50 -12.82
C LYS A 132 -14.93 -2.49 -11.84
N ALA A 133 -15.29 -3.70 -12.28
CA ALA A 133 -15.84 -4.73 -11.41
C ALA A 133 -14.83 -5.19 -10.33
N SER A 134 -13.58 -5.43 -10.73
CA SER A 134 -12.47 -5.78 -9.81
C SER A 134 -12.17 -4.66 -8.82
N GLU A 135 -12.26 -3.41 -9.27
CA GLU A 135 -12.14 -2.24 -8.40
C GLU A 135 -13.29 -2.16 -7.39
N GLN A 136 -14.54 -2.28 -7.82
CA GLN A 136 -15.72 -2.30 -6.94
C GLN A 136 -15.68 -3.47 -5.93
N LEU A 137 -15.17 -4.63 -6.35
CA LEU A 137 -14.97 -5.77 -5.45
C LEU A 137 -13.98 -5.42 -4.33
N SER A 138 -12.86 -4.79 -4.70
CA SER A 138 -11.82 -4.37 -3.76
C SER A 138 -12.35 -3.35 -2.75
N GLU A 139 -13.13 -2.38 -3.22
CA GLU A 139 -13.78 -1.37 -2.38
C GLU A 139 -14.78 -2.00 -1.41
N ALA A 140 -15.64 -2.89 -1.90
CA ALA A 140 -16.62 -3.59 -1.07
C ALA A 140 -15.93 -4.44 0.02
N ALA A 141 -14.85 -5.13 -0.33
CA ALA A 141 -14.06 -5.91 0.62
C ALA A 141 -13.44 -5.04 1.73
N LEU A 142 -12.78 -3.93 1.35
CA LEU A 142 -12.21 -2.98 2.32
C LEU A 142 -13.28 -2.40 3.23
N GLU A 143 -14.38 -1.92 2.66
CA GLU A 143 -15.45 -1.30 3.43
C GLU A 143 -16.01 -2.24 4.51
N LEU A 144 -16.19 -3.52 4.19
CA LEU A 144 -16.65 -4.53 5.14
C LEU A 144 -15.67 -4.71 6.31
N MET A 145 -14.38 -4.86 6.01
CA MET A 145 -13.35 -5.03 7.03
C MET A 145 -13.24 -3.82 7.95
N PHE A 146 -13.27 -2.61 7.38
CA PHE A 146 -13.18 -1.38 8.15
C PHE A 146 -14.42 -1.11 9.01
N ARG A 147 -15.62 -1.40 8.50
CA ARG A 147 -16.84 -1.31 9.30
C ARG A 147 -16.81 -2.24 10.51
N ALA A 148 -16.26 -3.45 10.36
CA ALA A 148 -16.12 -4.38 11.46
C ALA A 148 -15.15 -3.85 12.55
N VAL A 149 -13.99 -3.31 12.13
CA VAL A 149 -13.05 -2.67 13.07
C VAL A 149 -13.67 -1.45 13.76
N ALA A 150 -14.36 -0.60 13.01
CA ALA A 150 -14.98 0.62 13.55
C ALA A 150 -16.12 0.33 14.53
N ALA A 151 -16.77 -0.83 14.41
CA ALA A 151 -17.78 -1.31 15.36
C ALA A 151 -17.16 -2.03 16.57
N GLU A 152 -15.82 -2.11 16.65
CA GLU A 152 -15.08 -2.89 17.65
C GLU A 152 -15.49 -4.38 17.68
N ASP A 153 -16.07 -4.87 16.57
CA ASP A 153 -16.60 -6.22 16.46
C ASP A 153 -15.55 -7.16 15.85
N MET A 154 -14.64 -7.59 16.71
CA MET A 154 -13.58 -8.52 16.36
C MET A 154 -14.13 -9.87 15.87
N VAL A 155 -15.29 -10.30 16.35
CA VAL A 155 -15.92 -11.56 15.91
C VAL A 155 -16.35 -11.45 14.45
N THR A 156 -17.02 -10.35 14.09
CA THR A 156 -17.38 -10.07 12.70
C THR A 156 -16.14 -9.90 11.83
N LEU A 157 -15.12 -9.18 12.30
CA LEU A 157 -13.86 -9.02 11.56
C LEU A 157 -13.21 -10.37 11.25
N PHE A 158 -13.10 -11.24 12.25
CA PHE A 158 -12.55 -12.60 12.10
C PHE A 158 -13.41 -13.44 11.17
N SER A 159 -14.73 -13.33 11.24
CA SER A 159 -15.64 -13.99 10.30
C SER A 159 -15.42 -13.51 8.86
N ILE A 160 -15.23 -12.21 8.64
CA ILE A 160 -15.00 -11.61 7.31
C ILE A 160 -13.66 -12.07 6.72
N MET A 161 -12.58 -12.05 7.53
CA MET A 161 -11.27 -12.53 7.13
C MET A 161 -11.20 -14.07 7.01
N GLY A 162 -12.25 -14.77 7.42
CA GLY A 162 -12.31 -16.23 7.37
C GLY A 162 -11.34 -16.91 8.35
N PHE A 163 -11.11 -16.31 9.52
CA PHE A 163 -10.33 -16.92 10.59
C PHE A 163 -11.02 -18.15 11.15
N VAL A 164 -10.24 -19.22 11.40
CA VAL A 164 -10.78 -20.43 12.02
C VAL A 164 -10.93 -20.19 13.53
N PRO A 165 -12.07 -20.56 14.15
CA PRO A 165 -12.30 -20.35 15.58
C PRO A 165 -11.22 -20.95 16.50
N VAL A 166 -10.51 -21.99 16.04
CA VAL A 166 -9.47 -22.69 16.79
C VAL A 166 -8.07 -22.12 16.52
N ASN A 167 -7.88 -21.40 15.41
CA ASN A 167 -6.60 -20.79 15.07
C ASN A 167 -6.84 -19.49 14.29
N PRO A 168 -6.82 -18.32 14.97
CA PRO A 168 -7.01 -17.02 14.34
C PRO A 168 -5.85 -16.61 13.44
N LEU A 169 -4.76 -17.38 13.36
CA LEU A 169 -3.62 -17.11 12.48
C LEU A 169 -3.82 -17.66 11.05
N VAL A 170 -4.94 -18.31 10.77
CA VAL A 170 -5.26 -18.85 9.45
C VAL A 170 -6.46 -18.11 8.86
N ALA A 171 -6.22 -17.33 7.81
CA ALA A 171 -7.27 -16.60 7.10
C ALA A 171 -7.82 -17.38 5.91
N PHE A 172 -9.06 -17.11 5.52
CA PHE A 172 -9.68 -17.61 4.28
C PHE A 172 -9.69 -19.15 4.10
N LYS A 173 -9.63 -19.95 5.19
CA LYS A 173 -9.66 -21.43 5.09
C LYS A 173 -10.96 -22.01 4.50
N GLY A 174 -12.07 -21.27 4.59
CA GLY A 174 -13.34 -21.66 3.97
C GLY A 174 -13.43 -21.34 2.47
N ALA A 175 -12.64 -20.35 1.99
CA ALA A 175 -12.60 -19.95 0.58
C ALA A 175 -11.43 -20.60 -0.18
N CYS A 176 -10.40 -21.09 0.53
CA CYS A 176 -9.25 -21.83 0.02
C CYS A 176 -9.02 -23.07 0.90
N ASP A 177 -8.91 -24.27 0.33
CA ASP A 177 -8.88 -25.55 1.08
C ASP A 177 -7.81 -25.65 2.20
N ASN A 178 -6.80 -24.77 2.19
CA ASN A 178 -5.76 -24.65 3.21
C ASN A 178 -5.65 -23.27 3.91
N GLY A 179 -6.40 -22.26 3.45
CA GLY A 179 -6.30 -20.87 3.92
C GLY A 179 -4.94 -20.19 3.66
N LEU A 180 -4.86 -18.88 3.95
CA LEU A 180 -3.62 -18.12 4.06
C LEU A 180 -3.08 -18.32 5.48
N THR A 181 -1.97 -19.05 5.59
CA THR A 181 -1.28 -19.27 6.85
C THR A 181 -0.40 -18.07 7.22
N GLU A 182 0.07 -18.04 8.47
CA GLU A 182 1.10 -17.09 8.88
C GLU A 182 2.34 -17.19 7.98
N GLU A 183 2.93 -18.37 7.78
CA GLU A 183 4.11 -18.56 6.93
C GLU A 183 3.89 -18.06 5.48
N ASP A 184 2.68 -18.17 4.94
CA ASP A 184 2.33 -17.61 3.65
C ASP A 184 2.30 -16.08 3.66
N ALA A 185 1.71 -15.48 4.70
CA ALA A 185 1.67 -14.03 4.86
C ALA A 185 3.08 -13.44 4.98
N TRP A 186 3.94 -14.03 5.81
CA TRP A 186 5.34 -13.61 5.95
C TRP A 186 6.10 -13.72 4.63
N PHE A 187 5.92 -14.83 3.90
CA PHE A 187 6.52 -15.01 2.58
C PHE A 187 6.05 -13.94 1.59
N TRP A 188 4.74 -13.66 1.50
CA TRP A 188 4.23 -12.63 0.58
C TRP A 188 4.67 -11.23 0.93
N ILE A 189 4.68 -10.88 2.22
CA ILE A 189 5.18 -9.57 2.65
C ILE A 189 6.62 -9.40 2.17
N ASP A 190 7.46 -10.43 2.28
CA ASP A 190 8.84 -10.37 1.78
C ASP A 190 8.93 -10.29 0.24
N VAL A 191 8.09 -11.03 -0.46
CA VAL A 191 8.01 -11.00 -1.93
C VAL A 191 7.59 -9.63 -2.46
N LEU A 192 6.51 -9.06 -1.91
CA LEU A 192 6.06 -7.72 -2.26
C LEU A 192 7.07 -6.66 -1.85
N TRP A 193 7.70 -6.83 -0.68
CA TRP A 193 8.77 -5.95 -0.22
C TRP A 193 9.94 -5.91 -1.20
N LYS A 194 10.42 -7.07 -1.66
CA LYS A 194 11.49 -7.15 -2.65
C LYS A 194 11.10 -6.55 -4.00
N SER A 195 9.80 -6.57 -4.33
CA SER A 195 9.24 -6.04 -5.59
C SER A 195 8.67 -4.63 -5.46
N ARG A 196 8.92 -3.94 -4.34
CA ARG A 196 8.24 -2.69 -3.96
C ARG A 196 8.44 -1.52 -4.94
N LYS A 197 9.53 -1.53 -5.72
CA LYS A 197 9.81 -0.53 -6.77
C LYS A 197 8.71 -0.49 -7.83
N SER A 198 8.11 -1.63 -8.15
CA SER A 198 7.08 -1.74 -9.19
C SER A 198 5.68 -1.30 -8.72
N ILE A 199 5.45 -1.14 -7.41
CA ILE A 199 4.11 -0.94 -6.84
C ILE A 199 3.47 0.38 -7.29
N ILE A 200 4.20 1.49 -7.20
CA ILE A 200 3.66 2.81 -7.57
C ILE A 200 3.22 2.81 -9.04
N PHE A 201 4.07 2.29 -9.93
CA PHE A 201 3.80 2.19 -11.36
C PHE A 201 2.60 1.27 -11.67
N LEU A 202 2.58 0.06 -11.11
CA LEU A 202 1.50 -0.89 -11.36
C LEU A 202 0.16 -0.40 -10.81
N ARG A 203 0.16 0.25 -9.64
CA ARG A 203 -1.04 0.87 -9.06
C ARG A 203 -1.55 2.03 -9.91
N SER A 204 -0.67 2.92 -10.39
CA SER A 204 -1.08 4.06 -11.21
C SER A 204 -1.68 3.63 -12.56
N LYS A 205 -1.34 2.43 -13.03
CA LYS A 205 -1.94 1.76 -14.20
C LYS A 205 -3.23 0.97 -13.89
N GLY A 206 -3.70 0.93 -12.64
CA GLY A 206 -4.88 0.14 -12.25
C GLY A 206 -4.65 -1.38 -12.23
N LEU A 207 -3.40 -1.84 -12.19
CA LEU A 207 -3.08 -3.27 -12.30
C LEU A 207 -3.08 -4.01 -10.96
N LEU A 208 -3.23 -3.29 -9.84
CA LEU A 208 -3.17 -3.83 -8.48
C LEU A 208 -4.36 -3.38 -7.63
N HIS A 209 -5.58 -3.46 -8.19
CA HIS A 209 -6.82 -3.38 -7.40
C HIS A 209 -6.82 -4.46 -6.31
N GLY A 210 -7.28 -4.14 -5.10
CA GLY A 210 -7.34 -5.10 -3.98
C GLY A 210 -6.06 -5.20 -3.16
N LEU A 211 -4.94 -4.62 -3.60
CA LEU A 211 -3.71 -4.60 -2.81
C LEU A 211 -3.93 -3.97 -1.41
N PRO A 212 -4.73 -2.91 -1.23
CA PRO A 212 -5.04 -2.41 0.12
C PRO A 212 -5.78 -3.45 1.00
N VAL A 213 -6.67 -4.28 0.43
CA VAL A 213 -7.34 -5.38 1.15
C VAL A 213 -6.30 -6.36 1.67
N LEU A 214 -5.36 -6.73 0.80
CA LEU A 214 -4.27 -7.63 1.15
C LEU A 214 -3.40 -7.06 2.28
N LEU A 215 -3.03 -5.78 2.19
CA LEU A 215 -2.22 -5.12 3.21
C LEU A 215 -2.94 -5.03 4.56
N PHE A 216 -4.26 -4.83 4.55
CA PHE A 216 -5.09 -4.92 5.74
C PHE A 216 -5.02 -6.33 6.37
N VAL A 217 -5.20 -7.37 5.56
CA VAL A 217 -5.12 -8.77 6.02
C VAL A 217 -3.75 -9.08 6.60
N PHE A 218 -2.65 -8.67 5.95
CA PHE A 218 -1.29 -8.84 6.45
C PHE A 218 -1.05 -8.12 7.76
N TYR A 219 -1.53 -6.89 7.90
CA TYR A 219 -1.46 -6.16 9.15
C TYR A 219 -2.12 -6.95 10.29
N HIS A 220 -3.36 -7.42 10.09
CA HIS A 220 -4.07 -8.15 11.15
C HIS A 220 -3.47 -9.53 11.44
N ILE A 221 -3.09 -10.33 10.44
CA ILE A 221 -2.43 -11.63 10.69
C ILE A 221 -1.16 -11.42 11.54
N THR A 222 -0.31 -10.47 11.17
CA THR A 222 0.94 -10.18 11.91
C THR A 222 0.70 -9.50 13.27
N GLN A 223 -0.46 -8.86 13.47
CA GLN A 223 -0.86 -8.32 14.77
C GLN A 223 -1.18 -9.44 15.77
N TYR A 224 -1.83 -10.52 15.32
CA TYR A 224 -2.27 -11.61 16.18
C TYR A 224 -1.24 -12.74 16.36
N THR A 225 -0.12 -12.71 15.64
CA THR A 225 1.02 -13.60 15.89
C THR A 225 1.56 -13.43 17.32
N ASN A 226 1.42 -14.45 18.17
CA ASN A 226 1.95 -14.38 19.54
C ASN A 226 3.38 -14.92 19.67
N ASP A 227 3.83 -15.75 18.72
CA ASP A 227 5.12 -16.47 18.82
C ASP A 227 6.31 -15.64 18.32
N VAL A 228 6.06 -14.48 17.70
CA VAL A 228 7.11 -13.60 17.16
C VAL A 228 7.17 -12.30 17.95
N PRO A 229 8.34 -11.96 18.53
CA PRO A 229 8.54 -10.70 19.22
C PRO A 229 8.16 -9.50 18.37
N THR A 230 7.51 -8.51 18.97
CA THR A 230 7.02 -7.26 18.33
C THR A 230 8.06 -6.62 17.41
N PHE A 231 9.34 -6.59 17.82
CA PHE A 231 10.42 -5.96 17.04
C PHE A 231 10.86 -6.76 15.81
N GLN A 232 10.49 -8.03 15.70
CA GLN A 232 10.78 -8.89 14.54
C GLN A 232 9.62 -8.92 13.53
N ARG A 233 8.46 -8.36 13.89
CA ARG A 233 7.29 -8.33 13.00
C ARG A 233 7.56 -7.44 11.79
N PRO A 234 7.04 -7.79 10.60
CA PRO A 234 7.40 -7.12 9.36
C PRO A 234 6.63 -5.81 9.15
N TRP A 235 6.27 -5.11 10.23
CA TRP A 235 5.41 -3.93 10.19
C TRP A 235 6.00 -2.77 9.40
N LEU A 236 7.33 -2.58 9.42
CA LEU A 236 7.99 -1.59 8.56
C LEU A 236 7.84 -1.95 7.08
N LYS A 237 7.97 -3.24 6.72
CA LYS A 237 7.74 -3.69 5.33
C LYS A 237 6.29 -3.40 4.92
N ILE A 238 5.32 -3.74 5.78
CA ILE A 238 3.90 -3.45 5.52
C ILE A 238 3.67 -1.94 5.41
N GLN A 239 4.24 -1.12 6.29
CA GLN A 239 4.06 0.33 6.27
C GLN A 239 4.61 0.96 4.97
N ASP A 240 5.79 0.58 4.50
CA ASP A 240 6.30 1.11 3.22
C ASP A 240 5.46 0.63 2.02
N LEU A 241 4.96 -0.62 2.02
CA LEU A 241 3.99 -1.07 1.01
C LEU A 241 2.68 -0.26 1.05
N VAL A 242 2.17 0.05 2.24
CA VAL A 242 0.97 0.89 2.45
C VAL A 242 1.20 2.31 1.94
N LEU A 243 2.35 2.92 2.25
CA LEU A 243 2.67 4.29 1.83
C LEU A 243 2.87 4.38 0.31
N ARG A 244 3.47 3.37 -0.33
CA ARG A 244 3.55 3.27 -1.81
C ARG A 244 2.16 3.16 -2.44
N CYS A 245 1.27 2.36 -1.84
CA CYS A 245 -0.12 2.28 -2.27
C CYS A 245 -0.84 3.62 -2.09
N TYR A 246 -0.58 4.34 -1.00
CA TYR A 246 -1.18 5.63 -0.72
C TYR A 246 -0.78 6.68 -1.76
N LEU A 247 0.52 6.77 -2.08
CA LEU A 247 1.06 7.71 -3.07
C LEU A 247 0.51 7.49 -4.48
N SER A 248 0.22 6.25 -4.84
CA SER A 248 -0.26 5.87 -6.17
C SER A 248 -1.79 5.81 -6.28
N THR A 249 -2.51 5.98 -5.18
CA THR A 249 -3.97 5.93 -5.15
C THR A 249 -4.56 7.27 -5.53
N THR A 250 -5.60 7.25 -6.35
CA THR A 250 -6.36 8.44 -6.78
C THR A 250 -7.72 8.58 -6.08
N LYS A 251 -8.20 7.54 -5.39
CA LYS A 251 -9.49 7.52 -4.69
C LYS A 251 -9.35 7.87 -3.21
N ASP A 252 -10.23 8.74 -2.74
CA ASP A 252 -10.17 9.22 -1.35
C ASP A 252 -10.60 8.14 -0.33
N SER A 253 -11.49 7.21 -0.72
CA SER A 253 -11.87 6.06 0.11
C SER A 253 -10.70 5.12 0.38
N ASP A 254 -9.98 4.69 -0.67
CA ASP A 254 -8.77 3.86 -0.54
C ASP A 254 -7.70 4.57 0.31
N ARG A 255 -7.52 5.89 0.11
CA ARG A 255 -6.60 6.71 0.93
C ARG A 255 -6.98 6.70 2.40
N GLN A 256 -8.27 6.80 2.74
CA GLN A 256 -8.74 6.75 4.12
C GLN A 256 -8.33 5.44 4.80
N TYR A 257 -8.53 4.32 4.10
CA TYR A 257 -8.20 2.99 4.59
C TYR A 257 -6.69 2.79 4.76
N LEU A 258 -5.91 3.14 3.73
CA LEU A 258 -4.45 3.04 3.76
C LEU A 258 -3.83 3.93 4.85
N ARG A 259 -4.36 5.15 5.03
CA ARG A 259 -4.02 6.04 6.15
C ARG A 259 -4.22 5.35 7.48
N GLN A 260 -5.39 4.76 7.69
CA GLN A 260 -5.73 4.14 8.97
C GLN A 260 -4.84 2.94 9.29
N ILE A 261 -4.52 2.10 8.29
CA ILE A 261 -3.54 1.01 8.45
C ILE A 261 -2.16 1.57 8.82
N SER A 262 -1.72 2.63 8.12
CA SER A 262 -0.44 3.29 8.40
C SER A 262 -0.38 3.84 9.83
N GLN A 263 -1.49 4.41 10.34
CA GLN A 263 -1.60 4.90 11.71
C GLN A 263 -1.53 3.77 12.74
N TRP A 264 -2.27 2.68 12.53
CA TRP A 264 -2.20 1.53 13.43
C TRP A 264 -0.79 0.97 13.53
N ILE A 265 -0.08 0.86 12.41
CA ILE A 265 1.33 0.44 12.41
C ILE A 265 2.20 1.48 13.14
N GLN A 266 1.97 2.77 12.89
CA GLN A 266 2.72 3.85 13.52
C GLN A 266 2.60 3.81 15.05
N ASP A 267 1.39 3.60 15.56
CA ASP A 267 1.09 3.53 17.00
C ASP A 267 1.76 2.32 17.67
N LEU A 268 1.86 1.20 16.94
CA LEU A 268 2.55 -0.01 17.40
C LEU A 268 4.08 0.14 17.39
N VAL A 269 4.62 0.74 16.32
CA VAL A 269 6.08 0.80 16.06
C VAL A 269 6.76 1.93 16.84
N ASN A 270 6.05 3.05 17.06
CA ASN A 270 6.59 4.27 17.69
C ASN A 270 5.94 4.57 19.06
N GLY A 271 5.35 3.56 19.70
CA GLY A 271 4.80 3.67 21.04
C GLY A 271 5.83 4.12 22.10
N PRO A 272 5.37 4.53 23.30
CA PRO A 272 6.15 5.29 24.28
C PRO A 272 7.37 4.58 24.89
N LYS A 273 7.63 3.31 24.56
CA LYS A 273 8.66 2.49 25.23
C LYS A 273 9.93 2.23 24.41
N SER A 274 9.95 2.46 23.10
CA SER A 274 11.18 2.50 22.28
C SER A 274 10.78 2.75 20.83
N PRO A 275 11.28 3.79 20.13
CA PRO A 275 11.14 3.86 18.69
C PRO A 275 11.95 2.70 18.08
N LEU A 276 11.29 1.79 17.37
CA LEU A 276 11.99 0.89 16.46
C LEU A 276 12.81 1.76 15.49
N THR A 277 14.09 1.43 15.32
CA THR A 277 14.95 2.11 14.35
C THR A 277 14.31 1.99 12.97
N LEU A 278 13.76 3.09 12.45
CA LEU A 278 13.08 3.12 11.16
C LEU A 278 14.13 2.91 10.06
N ASP A 279 14.29 1.66 9.61
CA ASP A 279 15.28 1.26 8.60
C ASP A 279 14.65 1.20 7.20
N TYR A 280 14.05 2.30 6.77
CA TYR A 280 13.56 2.43 5.41
C TYR A 280 14.73 2.64 4.45
N GLN A 281 14.83 1.77 3.45
CA GLN A 281 15.84 1.85 2.40
C GLN A 281 15.20 1.66 1.02
N PRO A 282 15.59 2.49 0.04
CA PRO A 282 15.13 2.33 -1.33
C PRO A 282 15.73 1.05 -1.93
N VAL A 283 15.08 0.48 -2.94
CA VAL A 283 15.65 -0.64 -3.71
C VAL A 283 16.92 -0.16 -4.42
N ASP A 284 16.80 0.98 -5.11
CA ASP A 284 17.85 1.66 -5.84
C ASP A 284 17.51 3.15 -5.98
N ASP A 285 18.34 3.92 -6.67
CA ASP A 285 18.15 5.36 -6.76
C ASP A 285 16.92 5.73 -7.62
N ASP A 286 16.54 4.89 -8.57
CA ASP A 286 15.32 5.11 -9.37
C ASP A 286 14.05 4.88 -8.54
N ASP A 287 14.06 3.88 -7.66
CA ASP A 287 12.99 3.66 -6.68
C ASP A 287 12.77 4.92 -5.81
N ALA A 288 13.84 5.48 -5.27
CA ALA A 288 13.76 6.70 -4.48
C ALA A 288 13.25 7.91 -5.30
N ARG A 289 13.69 8.05 -6.55
CA ARG A 289 13.19 9.10 -7.46
C ARG A 289 11.70 8.97 -7.72
N GLU A 290 11.20 7.75 -7.93
CA GLU A 290 9.77 7.48 -8.13
C GLU A 290 8.95 7.85 -6.90
N VAL A 291 9.40 7.41 -5.72
CA VAL A 291 8.76 7.73 -4.44
C VAL A 291 8.71 9.24 -4.21
N VAL A 292 9.84 9.95 -4.37
CA VAL A 292 9.90 11.41 -4.20
C VAL A 292 9.03 12.12 -5.23
N ARG A 293 9.00 11.66 -6.49
CA ARG A 293 8.13 12.25 -7.52
C ARG A 293 6.66 12.11 -7.15
N ALA A 294 6.22 10.91 -6.75
CA ALA A 294 4.83 10.66 -6.37
C ALA A 294 4.45 11.44 -5.10
N TYR A 295 5.35 11.50 -4.11
CA TYR A 295 5.19 12.31 -2.90
C TYR A 295 5.05 13.81 -3.21
N ASN A 296 5.95 14.36 -4.02
CA ASN A 296 5.90 15.76 -4.42
C ASN A 296 4.62 16.04 -5.21
N THR A 297 4.21 15.15 -6.11
CA THR A 297 2.97 15.29 -6.91
C THR A 297 1.73 15.35 -6.01
N LEU A 298 1.67 14.50 -4.98
CA LEU A 298 0.57 14.48 -4.03
C LEU A 298 0.45 15.79 -3.22
N LEU A 299 1.59 16.39 -2.86
CA LEU A 299 1.64 17.59 -2.03
C LEU A 299 1.67 18.90 -2.81
N SER A 300 1.91 18.85 -4.12
CA SER A 300 2.01 20.04 -4.97
C SER A 300 0.64 20.74 -5.08
N PRO A 301 0.57 22.08 -4.92
CA PRO A 301 -0.65 22.84 -5.15
C PRO A 301 -1.13 22.79 -6.61
N PRO A 302 -2.45 22.93 -6.85
CA PRO A 302 -3.52 22.98 -5.86
C PRO A 302 -3.80 21.59 -5.29
N ILE A 303 -3.74 21.43 -3.96
CA ILE A 303 -4.11 20.18 -3.31
C ILE A 303 -5.63 20.03 -3.43
N PRO A 304 -6.15 18.92 -4.01
CA PRO A 304 -7.58 18.67 -4.11
C PRO A 304 -8.29 18.93 -2.78
N LEU A 305 -9.38 19.70 -2.79
CA LEU A 305 -10.15 19.99 -1.57
C LEU A 305 -10.68 18.73 -0.89
N SER A 306 -10.86 17.62 -1.63
CA SER A 306 -11.24 16.33 -1.06
C SER A 306 -10.13 15.71 -0.20
N LEU A 307 -8.87 16.09 -0.43
CA LEU A 307 -7.72 15.74 0.40
C LEU A 307 -7.43 16.76 1.51
N ALA A 308 -8.07 17.93 1.47
CA ALA A 308 -7.94 18.98 2.48
C ALA A 308 -8.41 18.66 3.92
N PRO A 309 -9.17 17.59 4.24
CA PRO A 309 -9.49 17.24 5.62
C PRO A 309 -8.24 16.93 6.46
N VAL A 310 -8.43 16.87 7.78
CA VAL A 310 -7.44 16.42 8.80
C VAL A 310 -6.67 15.17 8.35
N MET A 311 -7.32 14.33 7.54
CA MET A 311 -6.82 13.07 6.99
C MET A 311 -5.49 13.14 6.22
N LEU A 312 -5.08 14.30 5.70
CA LEU A 312 -3.75 14.42 5.09
C LEU A 312 -2.66 14.68 6.15
N LEU A 313 -2.95 15.39 7.24
CA LEU A 313 -1.92 15.83 8.21
C LEU A 313 -1.29 14.67 8.98
N ASP A 314 -2.11 13.75 9.45
CA ASP A 314 -1.68 12.60 10.23
C ASP A 314 -0.77 11.65 9.45
N ILE A 315 -1.10 11.37 8.19
CA ILE A 315 -0.28 10.53 7.31
C ILE A 315 0.90 11.32 6.73
N SER A 316 0.81 12.66 6.64
CA SER A 316 1.95 13.50 6.21
C SER A 316 3.16 13.33 7.11
N ILE A 317 2.95 13.16 8.43
CA ILE A 317 4.04 12.85 9.38
C ILE A 317 4.73 11.54 9.01
N THR A 318 3.95 10.47 8.87
CA THR A 318 4.49 9.14 8.56
C THR A 318 5.14 9.11 7.18
N MET A 319 4.52 9.71 6.16
CA MET A 319 5.08 9.82 4.81
C MET A 319 6.40 10.59 4.80
N PHE A 320 6.46 11.75 5.48
CA PHE A 320 7.68 12.54 5.51
C PHE A 320 8.82 11.80 6.20
N ARG A 321 8.56 11.18 7.37
CA ARG A 321 9.55 10.32 8.04
C ARG A 321 10.03 9.23 7.10
N TRP A 322 9.12 8.50 6.49
CA TRP A 322 9.43 7.42 5.55
C TRP A 322 10.30 7.89 4.37
N VAL A 323 9.91 8.95 3.66
CA VAL A 323 10.69 9.52 2.54
C VAL A 323 12.05 10.01 3.02
N TYR A 324 12.10 10.72 4.14
CA TYR A 324 13.35 11.22 4.71
C TYR A 324 14.31 10.08 5.04
N TYR A 325 13.84 9.04 5.73
CA TYR A 325 14.64 7.87 6.07
C TYR A 325 15.11 7.14 4.81
N MET A 326 14.23 6.96 3.81
CA MET A 326 14.60 6.38 2.52
C MET A 326 15.77 7.14 1.85
N LEU A 327 15.77 8.47 1.91
CA LEU A 327 16.83 9.28 1.28
C LEU A 327 18.13 9.33 2.09
N THR A 328 18.05 9.17 3.41
CA THR A 328 19.18 9.48 4.31
C THR A 328 19.78 8.28 5.05
N ASN A 329 19.05 7.16 5.14
CA ASN A 329 19.53 5.94 5.78
C ASN A 329 20.61 5.17 5.01
N PRO A 330 20.59 5.06 3.66
CA PRO A 330 21.51 4.20 2.94
C PRO A 330 22.98 4.42 3.35
N GLN A 331 23.66 3.33 3.72
CA GLN A 331 25.09 3.33 4.07
C GLN A 331 25.87 2.46 3.07
N PRO A 332 26.94 2.99 2.42
CA PRO A 332 27.38 4.38 2.46
C PRO A 332 26.34 5.34 1.86
N ARG A 333 26.39 6.60 2.31
CA ARG A 333 25.49 7.66 1.86
C ARG A 333 25.58 7.84 0.34
N ARG A 334 24.43 8.02 -0.32
CA ARG A 334 24.34 8.12 -1.79
C ARG A 334 24.11 9.57 -2.22
N PRO A 335 25.05 10.22 -2.93
CA PRO A 335 24.90 11.62 -3.35
C PRO A 335 23.65 11.89 -4.19
N ALA A 336 23.28 10.95 -5.08
CA ALA A 336 22.08 11.07 -5.91
C ALA A 336 20.77 11.13 -5.10
N LEU A 337 20.75 10.57 -3.89
CA LEU A 337 19.60 10.64 -2.99
C LEU A 337 19.59 11.95 -2.19
N ASP A 338 20.77 12.43 -1.78
CA ASP A 338 20.92 13.73 -1.11
C ASP A 338 20.34 14.87 -1.98
N GLU A 339 20.53 14.81 -3.30
CA GLU A 339 19.98 15.79 -4.26
C GLU A 339 18.44 15.84 -4.29
N LEU A 340 17.76 14.78 -3.85
CA LEU A 340 16.29 14.74 -3.79
C LEU A 340 15.73 15.37 -2.52
N VAL A 341 16.53 15.44 -1.44
CA VAL A 341 16.11 15.94 -0.12
C VAL A 341 15.55 17.37 -0.17
N PRO A 342 16.16 18.34 -0.89
CA PRO A 342 15.60 19.68 -1.01
C PRO A 342 14.17 19.68 -1.58
N SER A 343 13.91 18.90 -2.63
CA SER A 343 12.60 18.86 -3.27
C SER A 343 11.51 18.28 -2.36
N ALA A 344 11.80 17.15 -1.69
CA ALA A 344 10.88 16.53 -0.75
C ALA A 344 10.61 17.42 0.47
N THR A 345 11.64 18.12 0.94
CA THR A 345 11.52 19.09 2.03
C THR A 345 10.63 20.26 1.65
N LYS A 346 10.84 20.83 0.46
CA LYS A 346 10.02 21.94 -0.04
C LYS A 346 8.53 21.55 -0.08
N ALA A 347 8.20 20.41 -0.68
CA ALA A 347 6.82 19.92 -0.75
C ALA A 347 6.20 19.73 0.65
N ALA A 348 6.99 19.24 1.61
CA ALA A 348 6.55 19.06 2.98
C ALA A 348 6.26 20.40 3.71
N PHE A 349 7.08 21.42 3.48
CA PHE A 349 6.83 22.76 4.02
C PHE A 349 5.69 23.49 3.35
N GLU A 350 5.54 23.38 2.03
CA GLU A 350 4.37 23.94 1.33
C GLU A 350 3.07 23.32 1.86
N ARG A 351 3.10 22.01 2.15
CA ARG A 351 1.99 21.33 2.83
C ARG A 351 1.74 21.89 4.23
N LEU A 352 2.78 22.12 5.02
CA LEU A 352 2.65 22.73 6.36
C LEU A 352 2.07 24.15 6.28
N TRP A 353 2.56 24.98 5.36
CA TRP A 353 2.07 26.34 5.14
C TRP A 353 0.59 26.37 4.81
N LEU A 354 0.12 25.50 3.91
CA LEU A 354 -1.30 25.39 3.59
C LEU A 354 -2.16 25.06 4.82
N GLU A 355 -1.66 24.23 5.72
CA GLU A 355 -2.39 23.86 6.94
C GLU A 355 -2.39 24.99 7.98
N ILE A 356 -1.34 25.81 8.01
CA ILE A 356 -1.28 27.02 8.82
C ILE A 356 -2.22 28.10 8.29
N ASP A 357 -2.23 28.35 6.97
CA ASP A 357 -3.09 29.37 6.37
C ASP A 357 -4.57 29.03 6.55
N ARG A 358 -4.93 27.74 6.45
CA ARG A 358 -6.30 27.26 6.77
C ARG A 358 -6.72 27.51 8.21
N GLU A 359 -5.78 27.61 9.14
CA GLU A 359 -6.09 27.97 10.53
C GLU A 359 -6.41 29.46 10.67
N CYS A 360 -5.79 30.32 9.85
CA CYS A 360 -6.07 31.75 9.84
C CYS A 360 -7.47 32.07 9.31
N ASP A 361 -8.04 31.20 8.46
CA ASP A 361 -9.37 31.38 7.85
C ASP A 361 -10.54 30.85 8.71
N GLY A 362 -10.29 30.23 9.88
CA GLY A 362 -11.36 29.76 10.78
C GLY A 362 -10.89 28.88 11.95
N LEU A 363 -11.80 28.62 12.90
CA LEU A 363 -11.49 27.80 14.09
C LEU A 363 -11.15 26.34 13.72
N MET A 364 -9.86 26.01 13.65
CA MET A 364 -9.41 24.61 13.59
C MET A 364 -9.71 23.89 14.92
N VAL A 365 -10.31 22.70 14.82
CA VAL A 365 -10.56 21.78 15.95
C VAL A 365 -9.23 21.43 16.62
N GLY A 366 -9.19 21.37 17.96
CA GLY A 366 -7.94 21.21 18.74
C GLY A 366 -7.06 20.03 18.31
N ALA A 367 -7.65 18.89 17.94
CA ALA A 367 -6.90 17.73 17.44
C ALA A 367 -6.07 18.06 16.18
N ARG A 368 -6.59 18.90 15.26
CA ARG A 368 -5.89 19.28 14.03
C ARG A 368 -4.65 20.15 14.33
N ARG A 369 -4.73 21.05 15.30
CA ARG A 369 -3.58 21.88 15.74
C ARG A 369 -2.47 21.03 16.32
N GLY A 370 -2.82 20.03 17.14
CA GLY A 370 -1.88 19.06 17.68
C GLY A 370 -1.09 18.34 16.57
N TYR A 371 -1.77 17.87 15.52
CA TYR A 371 -1.11 17.25 14.36
C TYR A 371 -0.24 18.22 13.57
N THR A 372 -0.71 19.45 13.29
CA THR A 372 0.10 20.48 12.60
C THR A 372 1.39 20.76 13.37
N ARG A 373 1.32 20.89 14.70
CA ARG A 373 2.50 21.07 15.56
C ARG A 373 3.44 19.88 15.49
N MET A 374 2.93 18.65 15.64
CA MET A 374 3.75 17.45 15.58
C MET A 374 4.47 17.34 14.23
N TYR A 375 3.74 17.61 13.13
CA TYR A 375 4.30 17.63 11.80
C TYR A 375 5.42 18.66 11.65
N ALA A 376 5.18 19.90 12.09
CA ALA A 376 6.19 20.94 12.04
C ALA A 376 7.46 20.58 12.85
N MET A 377 7.31 20.00 14.04
CA MET A 377 8.44 19.56 14.87
C MET A 377 9.24 18.45 14.20
N ASP A 378 8.57 17.47 13.58
CA ASP A 378 9.25 16.39 12.85
C ASP A 378 10.01 16.91 11.63
N LEU A 379 9.41 17.84 10.86
CA LEU A 379 10.07 18.49 9.73
C LEU A 379 11.37 19.16 10.18
N ILE A 380 11.28 20.05 11.16
CA ILE A 380 12.43 20.83 11.66
C ILE A 380 13.50 19.91 12.27
N TRP A 381 13.09 18.92 13.06
CA TRP A 381 14.02 17.98 13.69
C TRP A 381 14.80 17.16 12.68
N LEU A 382 14.12 16.53 11.71
CA LEU A 382 14.79 15.73 10.68
C LEU A 382 15.68 16.58 9.77
N LEU A 383 15.27 17.80 9.43
CA LEU A 383 16.13 18.75 8.71
C LEU A 383 17.41 19.09 9.48
N SER A 384 17.29 19.31 10.79
CA SER A 384 18.46 19.58 11.62
C SER A 384 19.44 18.40 11.64
N ILE A 385 18.91 17.16 11.62
CA ILE A 385 19.72 15.94 11.54
C ILE A 385 20.41 15.86 10.18
N TYR A 386 19.68 16.13 9.09
CA TYR A 386 20.24 16.10 7.74
C TYR A 386 21.38 17.09 7.61
N HIS A 387 21.16 18.34 8.02
CA HIS A 387 22.16 19.40 7.92
C HIS A 387 23.42 19.03 8.72
N LYS A 388 23.29 18.49 9.93
CA LYS A 388 24.42 18.06 10.76
C LYS A 388 25.20 16.87 10.19
N LYS A 389 24.52 15.95 9.48
CA LYS A 389 25.14 14.70 9.02
C LYS A 389 25.56 14.73 7.56
N SER A 390 24.98 15.60 6.72
CA SER A 390 25.24 15.64 5.28
C SER A 390 26.56 16.35 4.98
N ASN A 391 27.31 15.81 4.01
CA ASN A 391 28.49 16.46 3.45
C ASN A 391 28.20 17.02 2.04
N ASN A 392 26.96 16.93 1.56
CA ASN A 392 26.54 17.43 0.24
C ASN A 392 26.23 18.93 0.32
N LEU A 393 27.26 19.77 0.11
CA LEU A 393 27.16 21.23 0.16
C LEU A 393 26.09 21.80 -0.79
N PRO A 394 25.97 21.34 -2.06
CA PRO A 394 24.89 21.83 -2.94
C PRO A 394 23.49 21.60 -2.39
N SER A 395 23.23 20.42 -1.81
CA SER A 395 21.91 20.09 -1.24
C SER A 395 21.64 20.90 0.03
N GLN A 396 22.67 21.15 0.85
CA GLN A 396 22.56 22.03 2.02
C GLN A 396 22.26 23.49 1.63
N ASP A 397 22.94 24.03 0.61
CA ASP A 397 22.68 25.39 0.11
C ASP A 397 21.26 25.51 -0.48
N ALA A 398 20.82 24.52 -1.25
CA ALA A 398 19.46 24.46 -1.77
C ALA A 398 18.41 24.43 -0.64
N LEU A 399 18.64 23.65 0.42
CA LEU A 399 17.78 23.62 1.59
C LEU A 399 17.73 24.98 2.29
N LEU A 400 18.88 25.63 2.52
CA LEU A 400 18.91 26.96 3.13
C LEU A 400 18.11 27.96 2.31
N LYS A 401 18.29 28.00 0.99
CA LYS A 401 17.50 28.84 0.08
C LYS A 401 15.99 28.57 0.18
N ILE A 402 15.59 27.31 0.27
CA ILE A 402 14.18 26.94 0.48
C ILE A 402 13.67 27.52 1.81
N LEU A 403 14.40 27.35 2.92
CA LEU A 403 13.99 27.87 4.23
C LEU A 403 13.91 29.41 4.25
N PHE A 404 14.84 30.10 3.58
CA PHE A 404 14.80 31.55 3.41
C PHE A 404 13.57 31.98 2.62
N ASN A 405 13.31 31.35 1.48
CA ASN A 405 12.17 31.66 0.61
C ASN A 405 10.81 31.35 1.24
N LEU A 406 10.77 30.38 2.16
CA LEU A 406 9.58 30.02 2.94
C LEU A 406 9.34 30.93 4.15
N GLU A 407 10.12 32.01 4.31
CA GLU A 407 10.05 32.92 5.46
C GLU A 407 10.07 32.15 6.80
N ILE A 408 11.09 31.30 7.03
CA ILE A 408 11.08 30.38 8.18
C ILE A 408 10.86 31.04 9.54
N TYR A 409 11.26 32.30 9.73
CA TYR A 409 10.96 33.04 10.96
C TYR A 409 9.46 33.32 11.14
N SER A 410 8.76 33.64 10.05
CA SER A 410 7.30 33.77 10.01
C SER A 410 6.64 32.43 10.34
N LEU A 411 7.12 31.35 9.72
CA LEU A 411 6.66 29.98 9.97
C LEU A 411 6.80 29.59 11.45
N ILE A 412 7.98 29.79 12.04
CA ILE A 412 8.26 29.52 13.45
C ILE A 412 7.33 30.35 14.35
N GLY A 413 7.16 31.65 14.04
CA GLY A 413 6.24 32.52 14.79
C GLY A 413 4.81 31.97 14.80
N ARG A 414 4.29 31.53 13.65
CA ARG A 414 2.94 30.96 13.53
C ARG A 414 2.81 29.62 14.26
N ILE A 415 3.81 28.74 14.18
CA ILE A 415 3.83 27.48 14.94
C ILE A 415 3.81 27.74 16.45
N LEU A 416 4.60 28.72 16.93
CA LEU A 416 4.63 29.10 18.34
C LEU A 416 3.30 29.68 18.82
N MET A 417 2.56 30.40 17.97
CA MET A 417 1.21 30.86 18.32
C MET A 417 0.25 29.71 18.63
N PHE A 418 0.36 28.57 17.96
CA PHE A 418 -0.48 27.40 18.29
C PHE A 418 -0.19 26.86 19.70
N VAL A 419 1.07 26.93 20.15
CA VAL A 419 1.46 26.51 21.50
C VAL A 419 0.92 27.45 22.56
N THR A 420 0.94 28.77 22.31
CA THR A 420 0.48 29.79 23.29
C THR A 420 -1.05 29.90 23.38
N TRP A 421 -1.78 29.61 22.30
CA TRP A 421 -3.25 29.56 22.30
C TRP A 421 -3.82 28.38 23.09
N GLU A 422 -3.10 27.26 23.18
CA GLU A 422 -3.47 26.12 24.02
C GLU A 422 -3.25 26.41 25.51
N THR A 423 -2.15 27.06 25.87
CA THR A 423 -1.84 27.40 27.27
C THR A 423 -2.72 28.52 27.82
N GLY A 424 -3.16 29.47 26.98
CA GLY A 424 -4.07 30.55 27.39
C GLY A 424 -5.52 30.15 27.66
N LYS A 425 -5.96 28.92 27.32
CA LYS A 425 -7.30 28.40 27.63
C LYS A 425 -7.36 27.56 28.91
N HIS A 426 -6.22 27.34 29.57
CA HIS A 426 -6.11 26.62 30.84
C HIS A 426 -5.80 27.56 32.03
N HIS A 427 -5.94 28.86 31.83
CA HIS A 427 -6.08 29.90 32.84
C HIS A 427 -7.45 30.55 32.69
#